data_AF-A0A7J7UQZ4-F1
#
_entry.id   AF-A0A7J7UQZ4-F1
#
_cell.length_a   1.000
_cell.length_b   1.000
_cell.length_c   1.000
_cell.angle_alpha   90.00
_cell.angle_beta   90.00
_cell.angle_gamma   90.00
#
_symmetry.space_group_name_H-M   'P 1'
#
loop_
_entity.id
_entity.type
_entity.pdbx_description
1 polymer ?
#
loop_
_entity_poly.entity_id
_entity_poly.type
_entity_poly.pdbx_seq_one_letter_code
_entity_poly.pdbx_strand_id
1 'polypeptide(L)'
;MATQAHSLSYAGCNFLRQRLVLSTLSGRPVKIRKIRARDDNPGLRDFEASFIRLLDKITNGSRIEINQTGTTLYYQPGLLYGGSVEHDCSVLRGIGYYLESLLCLAPFMKHPLRIVLRGVTNDQVDPSVDVLKATALPVLKQFGIDGESLELKIVRRGMPPGGGGEVIFSCPIRKVLKPIQLTDPGKIKRIRGMAYSVRVSPQMANRIVDSARSILNKFIPDIYIYTDHMKGINSGKSPGFGLSLVAETTNGTFLSAELTSNPQGQGAAVLPEDLGRNCAKLLLEEIYRDRIFAAFEELFPDYV
;
A
#
# COMPACT_ATOMS: atom_id res chain seq x y z
N MET A 1 -2.23 -13.03 39.29
CA MET A 1 -0.92 -12.42 39.03
C MET A 1 -0.63 -12.57 37.54
N ALA A 2 -0.82 -11.52 36.74
CA ALA A 2 -0.50 -11.58 35.32
C ALA A 2 1.03 -11.66 35.16
N THR A 3 1.51 -12.78 34.64
CA THR A 3 2.89 -12.97 34.19
C THR A 3 3.36 -11.74 33.42
N GLN A 4 4.43 -11.08 33.87
CA GLN A 4 5.14 -10.06 33.09
C GLN A 4 5.49 -10.69 31.74
N ALA A 5 4.70 -10.41 30.71
CA ALA A 5 4.98 -10.87 29.37
C ALA A 5 6.33 -10.27 28.97
N HIS A 6 7.33 -11.11 28.72
CA HIS A 6 8.64 -10.68 28.23
C HIS A 6 8.45 -9.82 26.98
N SER A 7 8.68 -8.50 27.11
CA SER A 7 8.61 -7.59 25.96
C SER A 7 9.78 -7.85 25.03
N LEU A 8 9.51 -7.96 23.73
CA LEU A 8 10.54 -8.14 22.70
C LEU A 8 11.25 -6.80 22.47
N SER A 9 12.59 -6.79 22.44
CA SER A 9 13.37 -5.57 22.24
C SER A 9 13.97 -5.52 20.84
N TYR A 10 13.73 -4.42 20.12
CA TYR A 10 14.30 -4.13 18.81
C TYR A 10 15.07 -2.80 18.82
N ALA A 11 15.86 -2.56 17.77
CA ALA A 11 16.59 -1.32 17.57
C ALA A 11 16.38 -0.77 16.14
N GLY A 12 16.47 0.56 16.01
CA GLY A 12 16.37 1.29 14.74
C GLY A 12 14.95 1.43 14.22
N CYS A 13 14.80 2.20 13.13
CA CYS A 13 13.51 2.49 12.48
C CYS A 13 13.11 1.48 11.39
N ASN A 14 14.03 0.62 10.95
CA ASN A 14 13.75 -0.31 9.86
C ASN A 14 12.66 -1.30 10.27
N PHE A 15 11.77 -1.61 9.33
CA PHE A 15 10.65 -2.53 9.52
C PHE A 15 9.70 -2.15 10.67
N LEU A 16 9.57 -0.85 11.01
CA LEU A 16 8.71 -0.39 12.09
C LEU A 16 7.26 -0.90 11.94
N ARG A 17 6.68 -0.78 10.74
CA ARG A 17 5.32 -1.24 10.44
C ARG A 17 5.17 -2.73 10.67
N GLN A 18 6.06 -3.53 10.10
CA GLN A 18 6.03 -4.98 10.19
C GLN A 18 6.16 -5.45 11.64
N ARG A 19 7.08 -4.84 12.41
CA ARG A 19 7.25 -5.14 13.85
C ARG A 19 5.98 -4.87 14.64
N LEU A 20 5.29 -3.76 14.36
CA LEU A 20 4.04 -3.40 15.03
C LEU A 20 2.89 -4.33 14.59
N VAL A 21 2.73 -4.59 13.30
CA VAL A 21 1.71 -5.53 12.77
C VAL A 21 1.88 -6.93 13.36
N LEU A 22 3.10 -7.46 13.36
CA LEU A 22 3.40 -8.77 13.94
C LEU A 22 3.21 -8.79 15.46
N SER A 23 3.52 -7.70 16.16
CA SER A 23 3.20 -7.54 17.58
C SER A 23 1.69 -7.62 17.81
N THR A 24 0.89 -6.90 17.01
CA THR A 24 -0.58 -6.92 17.08
C THR A 24 -1.14 -8.32 16.82
N LEU A 25 -0.65 -9.03 15.80
CA LEU A 25 -1.11 -10.39 15.48
C LEU A 25 -0.69 -11.42 16.53
N SER A 26 0.52 -11.30 17.08
CA SER A 26 1.04 -12.26 18.07
C SER A 26 0.61 -11.96 19.52
N GLY A 27 0.04 -10.78 19.78
CA GLY A 27 -0.29 -10.32 21.13
C GLY A 27 0.93 -10.06 22.03
N ARG A 28 2.14 -9.99 21.47
CA ARG A 28 3.40 -9.84 22.23
C ARG A 28 3.83 -8.37 22.29
N PRO A 29 4.06 -7.78 23.49
CA PRO A 29 4.56 -6.42 23.60
C PRO A 29 5.96 -6.26 22.98
N VAL A 30 6.21 -5.09 22.37
CA VAL A 30 7.49 -4.75 21.75
C VAL A 30 8.03 -3.41 22.27
N LYS A 31 9.36 -3.31 22.39
CA LYS A 31 10.09 -2.09 22.71
C LYS A 31 11.12 -1.82 21.64
N ILE A 32 10.97 -0.72 20.91
CA ILE A 32 11.86 -0.32 19.81
C ILE A 32 12.68 0.87 20.29
N ARG A 33 14.01 0.71 20.32
CA ARG A 33 14.97 1.71 20.82
C ARG A 33 15.80 2.29 19.67
N LYS A 34 16.47 3.41 19.92
CA LYS A 34 17.42 4.04 18.99
C LYS A 34 16.81 4.35 17.62
N ILE A 35 15.54 4.77 17.59
CA ILE A 35 14.87 5.23 16.35
C ILE A 35 15.55 6.54 15.93
N ARG A 36 16.32 6.52 14.84
CA ARG A 36 17.05 7.67 14.28
C ARG A 36 17.86 8.46 15.33
N ALA A 37 18.45 7.77 16.30
CA ALA A 37 19.11 8.43 17.43
C ALA A 37 20.39 9.22 17.05
N ARG A 38 20.88 9.05 15.81
CA ARG A 38 22.07 9.74 15.27
C ARG A 38 21.73 10.77 14.19
N ASP A 39 20.47 10.90 13.81
CA ASP A 39 20.03 11.86 12.79
C ASP A 39 19.92 13.26 13.41
N ASP A 40 20.04 14.31 12.59
CA ASP A 40 19.82 15.69 13.00
C ASP A 40 18.42 15.92 13.58
N ASN A 41 17.44 15.17 13.06
CA ASN A 41 16.06 15.15 13.53
C ASN A 41 15.77 13.76 14.12
N PRO A 42 16.09 13.52 15.41
CA PRO A 42 15.99 12.21 16.01
C PRO A 42 14.54 11.78 16.28
N GLY A 43 14.32 10.47 16.33
CA GLY A 43 13.05 9.87 16.73
C GLY A 43 12.11 9.48 15.58
N LEU A 44 10.84 9.31 15.95
CA LEU A 44 9.75 8.97 15.04
C LEU A 44 9.44 10.12 14.09
N ARG A 45 9.15 9.79 12.83
CA ARG A 45 8.65 10.76 11.84
C ARG A 45 7.13 10.88 11.95
N ASP A 46 6.57 11.96 11.41
CA ASP A 46 5.13 12.24 11.48
C ASP A 46 4.26 11.13 10.86
N PHE A 47 4.73 10.51 9.77
CA PHE A 47 4.02 9.40 9.14
C PHE A 47 3.99 8.15 10.03
N GLU A 48 5.05 7.88 10.79
CA GLU A 48 5.14 6.77 11.76
C GLU A 48 4.26 7.06 12.97
N ALA A 49 4.28 8.28 13.50
CA ALA A 49 3.37 8.70 14.58
C ALA A 49 1.89 8.60 14.14
N SER A 50 1.58 9.02 12.91
CA SER A 50 0.25 8.84 12.32
C SER A 50 -0.14 7.35 12.20
N PHE A 51 0.81 6.48 11.85
CA PHE A 51 0.57 5.03 11.76
C PHE A 51 0.29 4.40 13.12
N ILE A 52 1.03 4.81 14.15
CA ILE A 52 0.80 4.37 15.53
C ILE A 52 -0.60 4.81 16.01
N ARG A 53 -1.04 6.04 15.69
CA ARG A 53 -2.41 6.50 15.98
C ARG A 53 -3.47 5.68 15.23
N LEU A 54 -3.20 5.27 14.00
CA LEU A 54 -4.10 4.38 13.26
C LEU A 54 -4.24 3.03 13.96
N LEU A 55 -3.12 2.42 14.42
CA LEU A 55 -3.17 1.18 15.18
C LEU A 55 -3.99 1.34 16.46
N ASP A 56 -3.81 2.44 17.19
CA ASP A 56 -4.57 2.74 18.40
C ASP A 56 -6.08 2.84 18.13
N LYS A 57 -6.48 3.46 17.00
CA LYS A 57 -7.90 3.57 16.60
C LYS A 57 -8.57 2.23 16.28
N ILE A 58 -7.83 1.27 15.71
CA ILE A 58 -8.39 -0.02 15.28
C ILE A 58 -8.28 -1.10 16.37
N THR A 59 -7.53 -0.84 17.44
CA THR A 59 -7.39 -1.73 18.59
C THR A 59 -8.10 -1.19 19.82
N ASN A 60 -8.51 -2.08 20.73
CA ASN A 60 -9.05 -1.71 22.04
C ASN A 60 -8.12 -2.23 23.14
N GLY A 61 -7.70 -1.34 24.05
CA GLY A 61 -6.80 -1.67 25.16
C GLY A 61 -5.31 -1.72 24.78
N SER A 62 -4.92 -1.12 23.66
CA SER A 62 -3.51 -0.86 23.33
C SER A 62 -2.88 0.08 24.36
N ARG A 63 -1.62 -0.18 24.70
CA ARG A 63 -0.80 0.76 25.49
C ARG A 63 0.41 1.15 24.69
N ILE A 64 0.53 2.45 24.42
CA ILE A 64 1.56 3.02 23.57
C ILE A 64 2.28 4.09 24.36
N GLU A 65 3.60 3.95 24.51
CA GLU A 65 4.43 4.91 25.22
C GLU A 65 5.60 5.32 24.33
N ILE A 66 5.75 6.63 24.15
CA ILE A 66 6.83 7.24 23.38
C ILE A 66 7.61 8.12 24.35
N ASN A 67 8.94 8.00 24.38
CA ASN A 67 9.75 8.88 25.20
C ASN A 67 9.75 10.31 24.65
N GLN A 68 10.19 11.29 25.46
CA GLN A 68 10.19 12.71 25.09
C GLN A 68 10.92 12.99 23.76
N THR A 69 11.99 12.25 23.47
CA THR A 69 12.79 12.43 22.25
C THR A 69 12.28 11.61 21.06
N GLY A 70 11.21 10.82 21.20
CA GLY A 70 10.68 9.97 20.13
C GLY A 70 11.60 8.80 19.71
N THR A 71 12.75 8.62 20.37
CA THR A 71 13.77 7.61 20.02
C THR A 71 13.47 6.22 20.59
N THR A 72 12.51 6.11 21.51
CA THR A 72 12.06 4.85 22.10
C THR A 72 10.53 4.76 22.08
N LEU A 73 10.02 3.68 21.50
CA LEU A 73 8.61 3.31 21.45
C LEU A 73 8.41 2.02 22.23
N TYR A 74 7.49 2.01 23.18
CA TYR A 74 6.92 0.80 23.75
C TYR A 74 5.48 0.63 23.23
N TYR A 75 5.20 -0.53 22.67
CA TYR A 75 3.89 -0.89 22.12
C TYR A 75 3.45 -2.21 22.73
N GLN A 76 2.37 -2.16 23.50
CA GLN A 76 1.65 -3.32 23.97
C GLN A 76 0.34 -3.41 23.19
N PRO A 77 0.16 -4.45 22.35
CA PRO A 77 -0.99 -4.57 21.48
C PRO A 77 -2.28 -4.79 22.28
N GLY A 78 -3.37 -4.17 21.82
CA GLY A 78 -4.72 -4.42 22.28
C GLY A 78 -5.44 -5.47 21.44
N LEU A 79 -6.74 -5.65 21.69
CA LEU A 79 -7.60 -6.51 20.86
C LEU A 79 -7.97 -5.79 19.56
N LEU A 80 -7.83 -6.46 18.42
CA LEU A 80 -8.30 -5.96 17.12
C LEU A 80 -9.83 -5.83 17.13
N TYR A 81 -10.35 -4.59 17.14
CA TYR A 81 -11.77 -4.34 17.34
C TYR A 81 -12.52 -4.09 16.03
N GLY A 82 -11.97 -3.27 15.14
CA GLY A 82 -12.61 -2.90 13.86
C GLY A 82 -13.75 -1.88 14.01
N GLY A 83 -14.67 -1.85 13.05
CA GLY A 83 -15.77 -0.88 12.97
C GLY A 83 -15.55 0.23 11.93
N SER A 84 -16.30 1.33 12.08
CA SER A 84 -16.20 2.50 11.21
C SER A 84 -15.12 3.46 11.72
N VAL A 85 -14.09 3.70 10.92
CA VAL A 85 -12.92 4.52 11.31
C VAL A 85 -12.63 5.56 10.23
N GLU A 86 -12.21 6.75 10.64
CA GLU A 86 -11.63 7.76 9.74
C GLU A 86 -10.19 8.07 10.16
N HIS A 87 -9.29 8.17 9.19
CA HIS A 87 -7.90 8.48 9.44
C HIS A 87 -7.27 9.37 8.36
N ASP A 88 -6.78 10.52 8.81
CA ASP A 88 -5.98 11.42 7.99
C ASP A 88 -4.51 10.96 8.02
N CYS A 89 -4.06 10.46 6.87
CA CYS A 89 -2.70 10.00 6.64
C CYS A 89 -1.75 11.20 6.50
N SER A 90 -0.50 11.03 6.90
CA SER A 90 0.53 12.05 6.64
C SER A 90 0.75 12.18 5.14
N VAL A 91 0.93 13.40 4.64
CA VAL A 91 1.27 13.65 3.22
C VAL A 91 2.71 13.23 2.88
N LEU A 92 3.54 12.89 3.87
CA LEU A 92 4.91 12.43 3.68
C LEU A 92 5.00 11.00 3.12
N ARG A 93 3.90 10.24 3.16
CA ARG A 93 3.78 8.86 2.68
C ARG A 93 2.43 8.64 2.01
N GLY A 94 2.36 7.71 1.07
CA GLY A 94 1.12 7.30 0.44
C GLY A 94 0.15 6.61 1.41
N ILE A 95 -1.14 6.64 1.08
CA ILE A 95 -2.19 5.87 1.77
C ILE A 95 -1.84 4.38 1.77
N GLY A 96 -1.16 3.90 0.73
CA GLY A 96 -0.62 2.55 0.65
C GLY A 96 0.19 2.13 1.87
N TYR A 97 1.00 3.05 2.42
CA TYR A 97 1.80 2.82 3.62
C TYR A 97 0.97 2.30 4.81
N TYR A 98 -0.24 2.85 4.96
CA TYR A 98 -1.18 2.52 6.03
C TYR A 98 -2.06 1.33 5.65
N LEU A 99 -2.53 1.32 4.41
CA LEU A 99 -3.46 0.32 3.88
C LEU A 99 -2.84 -1.08 3.88
N GLU A 100 -1.55 -1.19 3.58
CA GLU A 100 -0.79 -2.43 3.60
C GLU A 100 -0.92 -3.17 4.96
N SER A 101 -0.75 -2.43 6.06
CA SER A 101 -0.90 -2.99 7.40
C SER A 101 -2.35 -3.36 7.73
N LEU A 102 -3.32 -2.59 7.22
CA LEU A 102 -4.74 -2.87 7.40
C LEU A 102 -5.17 -4.12 6.65
N LEU A 103 -4.64 -4.38 5.45
CA LEU A 103 -4.92 -5.60 4.69
C LEU A 103 -4.53 -6.86 5.48
N CYS A 104 -3.44 -6.78 6.25
CA CYS A 104 -2.97 -7.87 7.11
C CYS A 104 -3.77 -8.03 8.42
N LEU A 105 -4.32 -6.93 8.97
CA LEU A 105 -4.97 -6.92 10.28
C LEU A 105 -6.50 -7.06 10.20
N ALA A 106 -7.13 -6.44 9.20
CA ALA A 106 -8.58 -6.30 9.09
C ALA A 106 -9.35 -7.64 9.10
N PRO A 107 -8.87 -8.73 8.47
CA PRO A 107 -9.57 -10.01 8.52
C PRO A 107 -9.73 -10.57 9.94
N PHE A 108 -8.86 -10.20 10.88
CA PHE A 108 -8.82 -10.78 12.23
C PHE A 108 -9.51 -9.90 13.30
N MET A 109 -10.24 -8.87 12.88
CA MET A 109 -10.93 -7.95 13.80
C MET A 109 -12.21 -8.56 14.38
N LYS A 110 -12.66 -8.05 15.52
CA LYS A 110 -13.93 -8.46 16.17
C LYS A 110 -15.17 -8.01 15.39
N HIS A 111 -15.11 -6.85 14.75
CA HIS A 111 -16.16 -6.26 13.92
C HIS A 111 -15.60 -5.98 12.50
N PRO A 112 -16.42 -6.06 11.43
CA PRO A 112 -15.94 -5.72 10.09
C PRO A 112 -15.36 -4.32 10.06
N LEU A 113 -14.28 -4.13 9.30
CA LEU A 113 -13.64 -2.84 9.18
C LEU A 113 -14.26 -2.08 8.02
N ARG A 114 -14.65 -0.82 8.25
CA ARG A 114 -14.90 0.17 7.20
C ARG A 114 -14.10 1.41 7.55
N ILE A 115 -13.06 1.68 6.78
CA ILE A 115 -12.15 2.80 7.06
C ILE A 115 -12.07 3.76 5.88
N VAL A 116 -12.13 5.06 6.20
CA VAL A 116 -11.86 6.14 5.27
C VAL A 116 -10.46 6.67 5.54
N LEU A 117 -9.58 6.54 4.53
CA LEU A 117 -8.21 7.04 4.56
C LEU A 117 -8.11 8.28 3.66
N ARG A 118 -7.62 9.39 4.21
CA ARG A 118 -7.41 10.64 3.47
C ARG A 118 -5.94 10.99 3.39
N GLY A 119 -5.43 11.38 2.23
CA GLY A 119 -3.98 11.63 2.05
C GLY A 119 -3.52 11.60 0.60
N VAL A 120 -2.29 11.16 0.38
CA VAL A 120 -1.70 10.95 -0.95
C VAL A 120 -2.05 9.54 -1.44
N THR A 121 -2.63 9.38 -2.62
CA THR A 121 -3.05 8.06 -3.14
C THR A 121 -1.93 7.33 -3.87
N ASN A 122 -1.06 8.07 -4.53
CA ASN A 122 0.05 7.54 -5.32
C ASN A 122 1.26 8.46 -5.09
N ASP A 123 2.39 7.88 -4.71
CA ASP A 123 3.68 8.55 -4.65
C ASP A 123 4.75 7.66 -5.33
N GLN A 124 6.03 8.00 -5.17
CA GLN A 124 7.14 7.30 -5.81
C GLN A 124 7.78 6.24 -4.91
N VAL A 125 7.26 6.04 -3.69
CA VAL A 125 7.93 5.25 -2.66
C VAL A 125 7.05 4.13 -2.15
N ASP A 126 5.78 4.43 -1.86
CA ASP A 126 4.82 3.49 -1.31
C ASP A 126 4.00 2.78 -2.39
N PRO A 127 3.54 1.54 -2.13
CA PRO A 127 2.66 0.84 -3.05
C PRO A 127 1.38 1.65 -3.25
N SER A 128 0.99 1.92 -4.49
CA SER A 128 -0.23 2.69 -4.72
C SER A 128 -1.49 1.92 -4.34
N VAL A 129 -2.55 2.70 -4.13
CA VAL A 129 -3.90 2.17 -3.90
C VAL A 129 -4.44 1.39 -5.11
N ASP A 130 -3.93 1.65 -6.32
CA ASP A 130 -4.30 0.93 -7.54
C ASP A 130 -3.66 -0.46 -7.56
N VAL A 131 -2.35 -0.55 -7.25
CA VAL A 131 -1.63 -1.81 -7.12
C VAL A 131 -2.28 -2.66 -6.03
N LEU A 132 -2.43 -2.12 -4.82
CA LEU A 132 -3.04 -2.86 -3.70
C LEU A 132 -4.48 -3.33 -4.02
N LYS A 133 -5.26 -2.55 -4.79
CA LYS A 133 -6.58 -2.98 -5.26
C LYS A 133 -6.50 -4.19 -6.20
N ALA A 134 -5.55 -4.14 -7.13
CA ALA A 134 -5.42 -5.11 -8.21
C ALA A 134 -4.65 -6.37 -7.80
N THR A 135 -3.79 -6.32 -6.78
CA THR A 135 -2.97 -7.44 -6.31
C THR A 135 -3.44 -7.98 -4.97
N ALA A 136 -3.49 -7.14 -3.93
CA ALA A 136 -3.74 -7.60 -2.57
C ALA A 136 -5.17 -8.11 -2.37
N LEU A 137 -6.20 -7.47 -2.95
CA LEU A 137 -7.58 -7.96 -2.79
C LEU A 137 -7.81 -9.34 -3.42
N PRO A 138 -7.36 -9.62 -4.66
CA PRO A 138 -7.40 -10.98 -5.20
C PRO A 138 -6.66 -12.00 -4.33
N VAL A 139 -5.49 -11.65 -3.78
CA VAL A 139 -4.74 -12.53 -2.88
C VAL A 139 -5.54 -12.83 -1.61
N LEU A 140 -6.14 -11.81 -0.97
CA LEU A 140 -7.01 -12.01 0.19
C LEU A 140 -8.20 -12.95 -0.11
N LYS A 141 -8.79 -12.84 -1.31
CA LYS A 141 -9.85 -13.76 -1.77
C LYS A 141 -9.36 -15.20 -1.85
N GLN A 142 -8.12 -15.46 -2.26
CA GLN A 142 -7.55 -16.82 -2.29
C GLN A 142 -7.40 -17.42 -0.88
N PHE A 143 -7.09 -16.58 0.11
CA PHE A 143 -7.11 -16.96 1.53
C PHE A 143 -8.53 -17.16 2.10
N GLY A 144 -9.57 -17.11 1.27
CA GLY A 144 -10.95 -17.27 1.68
C GLY A 144 -11.52 -16.05 2.39
N ILE A 145 -10.92 -14.87 2.20
CA ILE A 145 -11.50 -13.59 2.61
C ILE A 145 -12.35 -13.11 1.44
N ASP A 146 -13.47 -13.79 1.22
CA ASP A 146 -14.45 -13.52 0.20
C ASP A 146 -15.73 -12.94 0.81
N GLY A 147 -16.39 -12.05 0.07
CA GLY A 147 -17.63 -11.41 0.50
C GLY A 147 -17.90 -10.09 -0.23
N GLU A 148 -19.18 -9.72 -0.34
CA GLU A 148 -19.61 -8.47 -0.98
C GLU A 148 -19.03 -7.22 -0.30
N SER A 149 -18.63 -7.34 0.98
CA SER A 149 -18.09 -6.25 1.77
C SER A 149 -16.58 -6.04 1.64
N LEU A 150 -15.84 -6.94 0.96
CA LEU A 150 -14.42 -6.70 0.68
C LEU A 150 -14.26 -5.76 -0.52
N GLU A 151 -14.00 -4.50 -0.24
CA GLU A 151 -13.92 -3.45 -1.26
C GLU A 151 -12.79 -2.46 -0.97
N LEU A 152 -12.06 -2.05 -2.02
CA LEU A 152 -11.21 -0.86 -2.00
C LEU A 152 -11.70 0.13 -3.07
N LYS A 153 -12.26 1.24 -2.62
CA LYS A 153 -12.84 2.28 -3.45
C LYS A 153 -12.04 3.57 -3.35
N ILE A 154 -11.50 4.01 -4.49
CA ILE A 154 -10.86 5.32 -4.63
C ILE A 154 -11.97 6.32 -4.90
N VAL A 155 -12.26 7.19 -3.93
CA VAL A 155 -13.30 8.23 -4.04
C VAL A 155 -12.70 9.50 -4.65
N ARG A 156 -11.49 9.85 -4.22
CA ARG A 156 -10.71 10.97 -4.73
C ARG A 156 -9.25 10.56 -4.85
N ARG A 157 -8.59 11.04 -5.90
CA ARG A 157 -7.14 10.90 -6.06
C ARG A 157 -6.43 12.11 -5.48
N GLY A 158 -5.25 11.92 -4.89
CA GLY A 158 -4.47 12.99 -4.32
C GLY A 158 -2.98 12.77 -4.53
N MET A 159 -2.31 13.70 -5.20
CA MET A 159 -0.88 13.61 -5.51
C MET A 159 -0.07 14.44 -4.49
N PRO A 160 1.20 14.10 -4.25
CA PRO A 160 2.09 14.98 -3.50
C PRO A 160 2.33 16.31 -4.26
N PRO A 161 2.63 17.42 -3.56
CA PRO A 161 2.74 17.54 -2.10
C PRO A 161 1.40 17.79 -1.37
N GLY A 162 0.35 18.18 -2.09
CA GLY A 162 -0.90 18.65 -1.47
C GLY A 162 -1.85 17.53 -1.01
N GLY A 163 -1.71 16.32 -1.55
CA GLY A 163 -2.58 15.18 -1.26
C GLY A 163 -4.05 15.48 -1.61
N GLY A 164 -4.95 15.22 -0.66
CA GLY A 164 -6.40 15.43 -0.81
C GLY A 164 -7.14 14.28 -1.49
N GLY A 165 -6.52 13.10 -1.56
CA GLY A 165 -7.16 11.87 -1.94
C GLY A 165 -7.98 11.28 -0.79
N GLU A 166 -8.92 10.42 -1.14
CA GLU A 166 -9.82 9.75 -0.22
C GLU A 166 -10.11 8.35 -0.73
N VAL A 167 -9.89 7.36 0.13
CA VAL A 167 -10.03 5.94 -0.17
C VAL A 167 -10.86 5.29 0.92
N ILE A 168 -11.82 4.47 0.52
CA ILE A 168 -12.64 3.67 1.41
C ILE A 168 -12.21 2.23 1.28
N PHE A 169 -11.75 1.64 2.38
CA PHE A 169 -11.47 0.22 2.49
C PHE A 169 -12.50 -0.44 3.40
N SER A 170 -13.14 -1.48 2.90
CA SER A 170 -14.09 -2.32 3.66
C SER A 170 -13.59 -3.76 3.64
N CYS A 171 -13.61 -4.42 4.79
CA CYS A 171 -13.14 -5.80 4.93
C CYS A 171 -14.05 -6.58 5.89
N PRO A 172 -14.58 -7.75 5.46
CA PRO A 172 -15.25 -8.68 6.37
C PRO A 172 -14.27 -9.30 7.35
N ILE A 173 -14.81 -9.88 8.43
CA ILE A 173 -14.05 -10.69 9.36
C ILE A 173 -13.93 -12.10 8.81
N ARG A 174 -12.76 -12.72 9.01
CA ARG A 174 -12.55 -14.14 8.76
C ARG A 174 -11.84 -14.80 9.95
N LYS A 175 -12.51 -15.80 10.55
CA LYS A 175 -11.96 -16.57 11.68
C LYS A 175 -10.88 -17.56 11.27
N VAL A 176 -11.00 -18.12 10.06
CA VAL A 176 -10.11 -19.15 9.53
C VAL A 176 -9.75 -18.80 8.10
N LEU A 177 -8.45 -18.69 7.83
CA LEU A 177 -7.93 -18.51 6.47
C LEU A 177 -7.75 -19.87 5.80
N LYS A 178 -8.01 -19.91 4.49
CA LYS A 178 -7.69 -21.04 3.64
C LYS A 178 -6.21 -20.98 3.29
N PRO A 179 -5.38 -21.97 3.67
CA PRO A 179 -3.98 -21.99 3.25
C PRO A 179 -3.92 -22.16 1.73
N ILE A 180 -2.98 -21.45 1.10
CA ILE A 180 -2.71 -21.53 -0.33
C ILE A 180 -1.32 -22.13 -0.54
N GLN A 181 -1.18 -22.98 -1.56
CA GLN A 181 0.10 -23.55 -1.97
C GLN A 181 0.39 -23.07 -3.39
N LEU A 182 1.35 -22.16 -3.51
CA LEU A 182 1.80 -21.59 -4.78
C LEU A 182 3.20 -22.14 -5.07
N THR A 183 3.25 -23.35 -5.63
CA THR A 183 4.51 -24.04 -5.95
C THR A 183 4.98 -23.77 -7.38
N ASP A 184 4.06 -23.43 -8.27
CA ASP A 184 4.32 -23.10 -9.67
C ASP A 184 3.75 -21.70 -9.96
N PRO A 185 4.57 -20.73 -10.41
CA PRO A 185 4.09 -19.40 -10.78
C PRO A 185 3.17 -19.43 -12.01
N GLY A 186 3.24 -20.47 -12.85
CA GLY A 186 2.45 -20.58 -14.06
C GLY A 186 2.88 -19.58 -15.15
N LYS A 187 2.05 -19.43 -16.19
CA LYS A 187 2.33 -18.51 -17.31
C LYS A 187 1.55 -17.21 -17.15
N ILE A 188 2.08 -16.11 -17.67
CA ILE A 188 1.31 -14.86 -17.78
C ILE A 188 0.11 -15.09 -18.68
N LYS A 189 -1.09 -14.93 -18.10
CA LYS A 189 -2.38 -15.10 -18.77
C LYS A 189 -2.82 -13.80 -19.45
N ARG A 190 -2.63 -12.67 -18.76
CA ARG A 190 -3.10 -11.35 -19.21
C ARG A 190 -2.43 -10.22 -18.44
N ILE A 191 -2.47 -9.03 -19.00
CA ILE A 191 -2.02 -7.80 -18.33
C ILE A 191 -3.20 -6.85 -18.17
N ARG A 192 -3.38 -6.32 -16.97
CA ARG A 192 -4.32 -5.25 -16.64
C ARG A 192 -3.55 -4.02 -16.17
N GLY A 193 -4.13 -2.84 -16.29
CA GLY A 193 -3.49 -1.63 -15.78
C GLY A 193 -4.45 -0.50 -15.52
N MET A 194 -3.98 0.50 -14.79
CA MET A 194 -4.69 1.74 -14.49
C MET A 194 -3.76 2.92 -14.79
N ALA A 195 -4.07 3.66 -15.85
CA ALA A 195 -3.46 4.93 -16.17
C ALA A 195 -4.33 6.04 -15.61
N TYR A 196 -3.80 6.84 -14.68
CA TYR A 196 -4.57 7.91 -14.06
C TYR A 196 -4.00 9.29 -14.37
N SER A 197 -4.85 10.30 -14.34
CA SER A 197 -4.43 11.70 -14.46
C SER A 197 -5.33 12.63 -13.66
N VAL A 198 -4.73 13.55 -12.90
CA VAL A 198 -5.43 14.52 -12.05
C VAL A 198 -4.86 15.92 -12.22
N ARG A 199 -5.75 16.91 -12.30
CA ARG A 199 -5.42 18.33 -12.53
C ARG A 199 -4.45 18.58 -13.72
N VAL A 200 -4.44 17.65 -14.67
CA VAL A 200 -3.74 17.73 -15.96
C VAL A 200 -4.69 17.26 -17.07
N SER A 201 -4.29 17.39 -18.33
CA SER A 201 -5.13 16.94 -19.45
C SER A 201 -5.41 15.43 -19.39
N PRO A 202 -6.65 14.97 -19.66
CA PRO A 202 -6.96 13.54 -19.78
C PRO A 202 -6.14 12.85 -20.88
N GLN A 203 -5.65 13.61 -21.87
CA GLN A 203 -4.76 13.09 -22.91
C GLN A 203 -3.45 12.50 -22.36
N MET A 204 -3.02 12.90 -21.16
CA MET A 204 -1.84 12.30 -20.51
C MET A 204 -2.05 10.79 -20.30
N ALA A 205 -3.22 10.38 -19.80
CA ALA A 205 -3.54 8.97 -19.57
C ALA A 205 -3.56 8.17 -20.89
N ASN A 206 -4.12 8.74 -21.96
CA ASN A 206 -4.16 8.09 -23.27
C ASN A 206 -2.75 7.87 -23.85
N ARG A 207 -1.89 8.90 -23.78
CA ARG A 207 -0.49 8.81 -24.25
C ARG A 207 0.31 7.75 -23.47
N ILE A 208 0.05 7.62 -22.17
CA ILE A 208 0.63 6.57 -21.32
C ILE A 208 0.17 5.18 -21.77
N VAL A 209 -1.13 5.01 -22.03
CA VAL A 209 -1.69 3.74 -22.51
C VAL A 209 -1.06 3.32 -23.83
N ASP A 210 -1.03 4.22 -24.81
CA ASP A 210 -0.51 3.94 -26.15
C ASP A 210 0.97 3.55 -26.11
N SER A 211 1.76 4.28 -25.33
CA SER A 211 3.19 4.03 -25.16
C SER A 211 3.49 2.74 -24.42
N ALA A 212 2.73 2.39 -23.36
CA ALA A 212 2.86 1.11 -22.67
C ALA A 212 2.48 -0.07 -23.59
N ARG A 213 1.36 0.04 -24.31
CA ARG A 213 0.91 -0.99 -25.28
C ARG A 213 1.92 -1.22 -26.40
N SER A 214 2.61 -0.17 -26.86
CA SER A 214 3.65 -0.28 -27.90
C SER A 214 4.79 -1.25 -27.55
N ILE A 215 5.05 -1.44 -26.26
CA ILE A 215 6.03 -2.40 -25.73
C ILE A 215 5.37 -3.75 -25.48
N LEU A 216 4.27 -3.77 -24.72
CA LEU A 216 3.66 -5.01 -24.21
C LEU A 216 2.98 -5.86 -25.30
N ASN A 217 2.42 -5.25 -26.35
CA ASN A 217 1.75 -5.98 -27.45
C ASN A 217 2.69 -6.95 -28.19
N LYS A 218 4.01 -6.79 -28.05
CA LYS A 218 5.01 -7.70 -28.64
C LYS A 218 5.06 -9.05 -27.94
N PHE A 219 4.53 -9.15 -26.72
CA PHE A 219 4.65 -10.33 -25.85
C PHE A 219 3.32 -11.05 -25.64
N ILE A 220 2.22 -10.31 -25.46
CA ILE A 220 0.90 -10.90 -25.22
C ILE A 220 -0.22 -10.01 -25.80
N PRO A 221 -1.29 -10.59 -26.38
CA PRO A 221 -2.39 -9.79 -26.94
C PRO A 221 -3.44 -9.34 -25.90
N ASP A 222 -3.64 -10.09 -24.81
CA ASP A 222 -4.65 -9.76 -23.78
C ASP A 222 -4.12 -8.70 -22.81
N ILE A 223 -4.10 -7.46 -23.27
CA ILE A 223 -3.69 -6.28 -22.51
C ILE A 223 -4.85 -5.30 -22.46
N TYR A 224 -5.25 -4.91 -21.25
CA TYR A 224 -6.27 -3.90 -21.05
C TYR A 224 -5.86 -2.91 -19.96
N ILE A 225 -5.65 -1.64 -20.34
CA ILE A 225 -5.27 -0.56 -19.43
C ILE A 225 -6.45 0.40 -19.34
N TYR A 226 -7.04 0.51 -18.16
CA TYR A 226 -8.12 1.45 -17.86
C TYR A 226 -7.54 2.87 -17.75
N THR A 227 -8.33 3.87 -18.10
CA THR A 227 -8.00 5.29 -17.88
C THR A 227 -8.90 5.86 -16.80
N ASP A 228 -8.31 6.51 -15.79
CA ASP A 228 -9.03 7.16 -14.70
C ASP A 228 -8.63 8.64 -14.60
N HIS A 229 -9.51 9.51 -15.08
CA HIS A 229 -9.32 10.96 -15.02
C HIS A 229 -10.34 11.60 -14.08
N MET A 230 -9.86 12.18 -12.98
CA MET A 230 -10.70 12.89 -12.02
C MET A 230 -10.60 14.41 -12.20
N LYS A 231 -11.73 15.11 -12.00
CA LYS A 231 -11.86 16.57 -12.12
C LYS A 231 -12.37 17.21 -10.82
N GLY A 232 -12.16 18.52 -10.70
CA GLY A 232 -12.68 19.32 -9.58
C GLY A 232 -12.19 18.80 -8.23
N ILE A 233 -13.10 18.70 -7.26
CA ILE A 233 -12.76 18.28 -5.89
C ILE A 233 -12.25 16.83 -5.82
N ASN A 234 -12.60 15.97 -6.78
CA ASN A 234 -12.17 14.57 -6.80
C ASN A 234 -10.72 14.39 -7.29
N SER A 235 -10.11 15.45 -7.84
CA SER A 235 -8.73 15.46 -8.34
C SER A 235 -7.69 15.89 -7.29
N GLY A 236 -8.07 15.92 -6.01
CA GLY A 236 -7.17 16.27 -4.92
C GLY A 236 -6.68 17.71 -5.03
N LYS A 237 -5.48 17.98 -4.53
CA LYS A 237 -4.91 19.33 -4.43
C LYS A 237 -3.71 19.60 -5.34
N SER A 238 -3.09 18.55 -5.90
CA SER A 238 -1.89 18.67 -6.72
C SER A 238 -2.02 17.91 -8.04
N PRO A 239 -1.40 18.40 -9.13
CA PRO A 239 -1.39 17.72 -10.41
C PRO A 239 -0.49 16.49 -10.39
N GLY A 240 -0.85 15.49 -11.20
CA GLY A 240 -0.02 14.31 -11.41
C GLY A 240 -0.69 13.30 -12.32
N PHE A 241 0.11 12.37 -12.81
CA PHE A 241 -0.33 11.25 -13.64
C PHE A 241 0.57 10.06 -13.41
N GLY A 242 0.09 8.87 -13.72
CA GLY A 242 0.87 7.66 -13.53
C GLY A 242 0.22 6.45 -14.16
N LEU A 243 0.92 5.33 -14.04
CA LEU A 243 0.51 4.03 -14.56
C LEU A 243 0.82 2.97 -13.51
N SER A 244 -0.17 2.14 -13.22
CA SER A 244 0.02 0.85 -12.57
C SER A 244 -0.30 -0.25 -13.58
N LEU A 245 0.57 -1.26 -13.68
CA LEU A 245 0.36 -2.46 -14.48
C LEU A 245 0.43 -3.68 -13.58
N VAL A 246 -0.41 -4.68 -13.88
CA VAL A 246 -0.45 -5.96 -13.20
C VAL A 246 -0.53 -7.08 -14.23
N ALA A 247 0.43 -7.99 -14.21
CA ALA A 247 0.40 -9.24 -14.93
C ALA A 247 -0.24 -10.32 -14.04
N GLU A 248 -1.31 -10.94 -14.52
CA GLU A 248 -1.98 -12.06 -13.86
C GLU A 248 -1.49 -13.37 -14.49
N THR A 249 -1.10 -14.33 -13.66
CA THR A 249 -0.73 -15.67 -14.12
C THR A 249 -1.92 -16.63 -14.16
N THR A 250 -1.75 -17.75 -14.85
CA THR A 250 -2.76 -18.82 -14.87
C THR A 250 -3.06 -19.42 -13.49
N ASN A 251 -2.09 -19.34 -12.57
CA ASN A 251 -2.18 -19.94 -11.23
C ASN A 251 -2.63 -18.93 -10.17
N GLY A 252 -2.99 -17.71 -10.57
CA GLY A 252 -3.51 -16.69 -9.66
C GLY A 252 -2.42 -15.93 -8.91
N THR A 253 -1.17 -15.90 -9.39
CA THR A 253 -0.16 -14.96 -8.91
C THR A 253 -0.26 -13.64 -9.69
N PHE A 254 0.19 -12.56 -9.06
CA PHE A 254 0.13 -11.22 -9.61
C PHE A 254 1.52 -10.59 -9.51
N LEU A 255 1.97 -10.00 -10.61
CA LEU A 255 3.21 -9.23 -10.67
C LEU A 255 2.83 -7.80 -11.03
N SER A 256 3.32 -6.83 -10.28
CA SER A 256 2.98 -5.42 -10.47
C SER A 256 4.21 -4.60 -10.81
N ALA A 257 3.96 -3.51 -11.51
CA ALA A 257 4.91 -2.40 -11.61
C ALA A 257 4.12 -1.11 -11.69
N GLU A 258 4.66 -0.04 -11.12
CA GLU A 258 4.04 1.26 -11.19
C GLU A 258 5.07 2.38 -11.34
N LEU A 259 4.62 3.47 -11.97
CA LEU A 259 5.36 4.72 -12.02
C LEU A 259 4.39 5.89 -11.93
N THR A 260 4.81 6.92 -11.19
CA THR A 260 4.09 8.19 -11.10
C THR A 260 5.00 9.34 -11.51
N SER A 261 4.39 10.39 -12.05
CA SER A 261 5.05 11.65 -12.35
C SER A 261 5.68 12.26 -11.09
N ASN A 262 6.77 13.01 -11.26
CA ASN A 262 7.39 13.73 -10.15
C ASN A 262 6.37 14.69 -9.48
N PRO A 263 6.48 14.91 -8.15
CA PRO A 263 5.64 15.87 -7.45
C PRO A 263 5.73 17.26 -8.07
N GLN A 264 4.65 18.03 -7.95
CA GLN A 264 4.61 19.39 -8.50
C GLN A 264 5.77 20.24 -7.96
N GLY A 265 6.56 20.83 -8.87
CA GLY A 265 7.70 21.68 -8.51
C GLY A 265 8.95 20.92 -8.08
N GLN A 266 8.99 19.60 -8.27
CA GLN A 266 10.15 18.77 -7.95
C GLN A 266 10.58 17.95 -9.18
N GLY A 267 11.90 17.83 -9.37
CA GLY A 267 12.48 17.02 -10.44
C GLY A 267 12.23 17.56 -11.86
N ALA A 268 12.72 16.80 -12.84
CA ALA A 268 12.52 17.10 -14.25
C ALA A 268 11.08 16.76 -14.70
N ALA A 269 10.59 17.45 -15.73
CA ALA A 269 9.32 17.10 -16.35
C ALA A 269 9.37 15.69 -16.93
N VAL A 270 8.42 14.84 -16.53
CA VAL A 270 8.30 13.47 -17.06
C VAL A 270 7.39 13.50 -18.27
N LEU A 271 7.82 12.90 -19.39
CA LEU A 271 6.96 12.73 -20.55
C LEU A 271 6.03 11.51 -20.33
N PRO A 272 4.73 11.60 -20.67
CA PRO A 272 3.80 10.49 -20.48
C PRO A 272 4.19 9.25 -21.32
N GLU A 273 4.80 9.44 -22.49
CA GLU A 273 5.29 8.33 -23.31
C GLU A 273 6.44 7.58 -22.65
N ASP A 274 7.36 8.31 -22.03
CA ASP A 274 8.50 7.72 -21.33
C ASP A 274 8.03 7.01 -20.06
N LEU A 275 7.08 7.59 -19.32
CA LEU A 275 6.46 6.94 -18.17
C LEU A 275 5.80 5.62 -18.58
N GLY A 276 5.00 5.60 -19.64
CA GLY A 276 4.34 4.39 -20.12
C GLY A 276 5.33 3.31 -20.59
N ARG A 277 6.36 3.69 -21.36
CA ARG A 277 7.43 2.76 -21.79
C ARG A 277 8.23 2.21 -20.62
N ASN A 278 8.62 3.06 -19.67
CA ASN A 278 9.44 2.66 -18.54
C ASN A 278 8.66 1.77 -17.58
N CYS A 279 7.39 2.06 -17.31
CA CYS A 279 6.53 1.21 -16.48
C CYS A 279 6.32 -0.17 -17.14
N ALA A 280 6.11 -0.22 -18.46
CA ALA A 280 6.05 -1.49 -19.19
C ALA A 280 7.35 -2.29 -19.10
N LYS A 281 8.52 -1.62 -19.18
CA LYS A 281 9.82 -2.27 -19.00
C LYS A 281 10.02 -2.79 -17.58
N LEU A 282 9.61 -2.03 -16.55
CA LEU A 282 9.66 -2.47 -15.16
C LEU A 282 8.81 -3.70 -14.95
N LEU A 283 7.59 -3.74 -15.50
CA LEU A 283 6.76 -4.95 -15.41
C LEU A 283 7.43 -6.16 -16.07
N LEU A 284 8.05 -5.97 -17.24
CA LEU A 284 8.78 -7.05 -17.92
C LEU A 284 10.01 -7.48 -17.13
N GLU A 285 10.67 -6.56 -16.43
CA GLU A 285 11.79 -6.85 -15.54
C GLU A 285 11.33 -7.66 -14.33
N GLU A 286 10.21 -7.31 -13.71
CA GLU A 286 9.60 -8.09 -12.63
C GLU A 286 9.18 -9.49 -13.10
N ILE A 287 8.59 -9.61 -14.29
CA ILE A 287 8.29 -10.91 -14.93
C ILE A 287 9.57 -11.72 -15.18
N TYR A 288 10.65 -11.07 -15.60
CA TYR A 288 11.93 -11.73 -15.87
C TYR A 288 12.63 -12.19 -14.59
N ARG A 289 12.54 -11.39 -13.52
CA ARG A 289 13.10 -11.71 -12.21
C ARG A 289 12.33 -12.83 -11.51
N ASP A 290 11.08 -13.08 -11.90
CA ASP A 290 10.11 -13.84 -11.11
C ASP A 290 10.62 -15.20 -10.63
N ARG A 291 11.00 -15.21 -9.34
CA ARG A 291 11.06 -16.37 -8.45
C ARG A 291 9.81 -16.32 -7.55
N ILE A 292 8.67 -16.73 -8.08
CA ILE A 292 7.49 -17.28 -7.37
C ILE A 292 6.70 -16.30 -6.45
N PHE A 293 7.21 -15.16 -5.95
CA PHE A 293 6.50 -14.37 -4.93
C PHE A 293 6.64 -12.82 -4.98
N ALA A 294 6.55 -12.16 -6.14
CA ALA A 294 6.58 -10.68 -6.15
C ALA A 294 5.39 -10.01 -5.42
N ALA A 295 4.21 -10.66 -5.35
CA ALA A 295 3.04 -10.11 -4.66
C ALA A 295 3.20 -9.98 -3.12
N PHE A 296 4.15 -10.72 -2.52
CA PHE A 296 4.48 -10.63 -1.10
C PHE A 296 5.82 -9.91 -0.86
N GLU A 297 6.75 -9.93 -1.81
CA GLU A 297 7.98 -9.13 -1.73
C GLU A 297 7.69 -7.62 -1.76
N GLU A 298 6.66 -7.16 -2.47
CA GLU A 298 6.18 -5.77 -2.35
C GLU A 298 5.59 -5.41 -0.97
N LEU A 299 5.25 -6.40 -0.11
CA LEU A 299 4.89 -6.19 1.30
C LEU A 299 6.12 -6.11 2.23
N PHE A 300 7.29 -6.49 1.72
CA PHE A 300 8.55 -6.45 2.44
C PHE A 300 9.69 -5.98 1.54
N PRO A 301 9.60 -4.78 0.93
CA PRO A 301 10.76 -4.21 0.28
C PRO A 301 11.85 -4.05 1.34
N ASP A 302 12.96 -4.77 1.13
CA ASP A 302 14.23 -4.53 1.77
C ASP A 302 14.70 -3.13 1.34
N TYR A 303 14.16 -2.10 1.99
CA TYR A 303 14.74 -0.76 1.95
C TYR A 303 16.01 -0.80 2.80
N VAL A 304 17.12 -1.12 2.14
CA VAL A 304 18.47 -0.70 2.56
C VAL A 304 18.68 0.75 2.18
#